data_AF-A0A1H8VZM5-F1
#
_entry.id   AF-A0A1H8VZM5-F1
#
_cell.length_a   1.000
_cell.length_b   1.000
_cell.length_c   1.000
_cell.angle_alpha   90.00
_cell.angle_beta   90.00
_cell.angle_gamma   90.00
#
_symmetry.space_group_name_H-M   'P 1'
#
loop_
_entity.id
_entity.type
_entity.pdbx_description
1 polymer ?
#
loop_
_entity_poly.entity_id
_entity_poly.type
_entity_poly.pdbx_seq_one_letter_code
_entity_poly.pdbx_strand_id
1 'polypeptide(L)'
;MKRLISLFKNKFFLVTLAFVVWMIFFDKNDLFSQYEYRTQVNKLKKERDFYKAQTDQVTKELNELTSNRQQLEKFAREKYLMKKDNEDVYLIVPEKKEK
;
A
#
# COMPACT_ATOMS: atom_id res chain seq x y z
N MET A 1 34.80 -32.99 -15.96
CA MET A 1 35.77 -32.16 -15.20
C MET A 1 36.90 -31.55 -16.05
N LYS A 2 37.62 -32.31 -16.91
CA LYS A 2 38.74 -31.75 -17.71
C LYS A 2 38.38 -30.55 -18.61
N ARG A 3 37.16 -30.49 -19.16
CA ARG A 3 36.66 -29.38 -19.98
C ARG A 3 36.35 -28.09 -19.19
N LEU A 4 35.93 -28.20 -17.93
CA LEU A 4 35.74 -27.03 -17.06
C LEU A 4 37.10 -26.41 -16.73
N ILE A 5 38.09 -27.24 -16.41
CA ILE A 5 39.45 -26.80 -16.10
C ILE A 5 40.12 -26.10 -17.29
N SER A 6 39.83 -26.50 -18.54
CA SER A 6 40.36 -25.80 -19.73
C SER A 6 39.72 -24.43 -19.97
N LEU A 7 38.48 -24.22 -19.55
CA LEU A 7 37.81 -22.90 -19.64
C LEU A 7 38.45 -21.90 -18.68
N PHE A 8 38.75 -22.31 -17.44
CA PHE A 8 39.45 -21.48 -16.46
C PHE A 8 40.93 -21.21 -16.78
N LYS A 9 41.53 -21.92 -17.75
CA LYS A 9 42.88 -21.62 -18.25
C LYS A 9 42.90 -20.54 -19.34
N ASN A 10 41.75 -20.22 -19.92
CA ASN A 10 41.67 -19.17 -20.93
C ASN A 10 41.64 -17.78 -20.26
N LYS A 11 42.69 -16.98 -20.47
CA LYS A 11 42.79 -15.61 -19.93
C LYS A 11 41.60 -14.73 -20.32
N PHE A 12 41.03 -14.93 -21.51
CA PHE A 12 39.86 -14.16 -21.96
C PHE A 12 38.61 -14.54 -21.17
N PHE A 13 38.42 -15.83 -20.87
CA PHE A 13 37.29 -16.29 -20.06
C PHE A 13 37.37 -15.74 -18.63
N LEU A 14 38.55 -15.73 -18.02
CA LEU A 14 38.74 -15.15 -16.67
C LEU A 14 38.47 -13.65 -16.65
N VAL A 15 38.95 -12.90 -17.64
CA VAL A 15 38.70 -11.45 -17.74
C VAL A 15 37.21 -11.16 -17.98
N THR A 16 36.55 -11.91 -18.87
CA THR A 16 35.09 -11.77 -19.08
C THR A 16 34.31 -12.13 -17.83
N LEU A 17 34.68 -13.20 -17.13
CA LEU A 17 34.01 -13.59 -15.89
C LEU A 17 34.19 -12.53 -14.81
N ALA A 18 35.40 -12.00 -14.63
CA ALA A 18 35.67 -10.91 -13.71
C ALA A 18 34.88 -9.64 -14.07
N PHE A 19 34.77 -9.33 -15.36
CA PHE A 19 33.96 -8.21 -15.85
C PHE A 19 32.46 -8.39 -15.58
N VAL A 20 31.93 -9.59 -15.81
CA VAL A 20 30.53 -9.91 -15.51
C VAL A 20 30.25 -9.83 -14.01
N VAL A 21 31.14 -10.39 -13.18
CA VAL A 21 31.04 -10.26 -11.71
C VAL A 21 31.11 -8.79 -11.29
N TRP A 22 32.00 -8.00 -11.89
CA TRP A 22 32.09 -6.56 -11.62
C TRP A 22 30.78 -5.82 -11.95
N MET A 23 30.20 -6.08 -13.11
CA MET A 23 28.92 -5.52 -13.54
C MET A 23 27.74 -5.92 -12.63
N ILE A 24 27.78 -7.11 -12.03
CA ILE A 24 26.70 -7.59 -11.15
C ILE A 24 26.79 -7.00 -9.73
N PHE A 25 28.00 -6.83 -9.19
CA PHE A 25 28.21 -6.50 -7.77
C PHE A 25 28.70 -5.08 -7.50
N PHE A 26 29.46 -4.46 -8.42
CA PHE A 26 30.11 -3.16 -8.20
C PHE A 26 29.51 -2.04 -9.04
N ASP A 27 28.66 -2.36 -10.03
CA ASP A 27 27.93 -1.34 -10.78
C ASP A 27 26.70 -0.83 -10.00
N LYS A 28 26.33 0.43 -10.21
CA LYS A 28 25.20 1.11 -9.52
C LYS A 28 23.83 0.50 -9.81
N ASN A 29 23.74 -0.37 -10.80
CA ASN A 29 22.52 -1.08 -11.20
C ASN A 29 22.51 -2.52 -10.72
N ASP A 30 23.16 -2.81 -9.58
CA ASP A 30 23.14 -4.13 -8.99
C ASP A 30 21.69 -4.61 -8.71
N LEU A 31 21.51 -5.92 -8.76
CA LEU A 31 20.18 -6.54 -8.62
C LEU A 31 19.53 -6.26 -7.26
N PHE A 32 20.35 -6.03 -6.23
CA PHE A 32 19.86 -5.75 -4.88
C PHE A 32 19.27 -4.35 -4.79
N SER A 33 19.97 -3.33 -5.31
CA SER A 33 19.44 -1.97 -5.42
C SER A 33 18.13 -1.92 -6.21
N GLN A 34 18.05 -2.64 -7.33
CA GLN A 34 16.82 -2.69 -8.13
C GLN A 34 15.64 -3.36 -7.38
N TYR A 35 15.92 -4.41 -6.61
CA TYR A 35 14.91 -5.03 -5.76
C TYR A 35 14.43 -4.07 -4.66
N GLU A 36 15.35 -3.35 -4.03
CA GLU A 36 15.04 -2.37 -3.00
C GLU A 36 14.17 -1.24 -3.56
N TYR A 37 14.57 -0.64 -4.70
CA TYR A 37 13.79 0.41 -5.37
C TYR A 37 12.40 -0.06 -5.73
N ARG A 38 12.25 -1.28 -6.25
CA ARG A 38 10.94 -1.83 -6.59
C ARG A 38 10.07 -2.04 -5.36
N THR A 39 10.67 -2.40 -4.23
CA THR A 39 9.97 -2.51 -2.94
C THR A 39 9.54 -1.13 -2.43
N GLN A 40 10.42 -0.13 -2.50
CA GLN A 40 10.11 1.25 -2.13
C GLN A 40 8.98 1.82 -2.99
N VAL A 41 9.01 1.61 -4.31
CA VAL A 41 7.93 2.03 -5.23
C VAL A 41 6.61 1.37 -4.84
N ASN A 42 6.61 0.07 -4.54
CA ASN A 42 5.38 -0.61 -4.12
C ASN A 42 4.85 -0.09 -2.78
N LYS A 43 5.74 0.23 -1.84
CA LYS A 43 5.36 0.85 -0.55
C LYS A 43 4.72 2.22 -0.78
N LEU A 44 5.38 3.10 -1.55
CA LEU A 44 4.88 4.43 -1.86
C LEU A 44 3.54 4.39 -2.60
N LYS A 45 3.35 3.43 -3.52
CA LYS A 45 2.06 3.23 -4.20
C LYS A 45 0.96 2.85 -3.21
N LYS A 46 1.22 1.90 -2.30
CA LYS A 46 0.26 1.51 -1.26
C LYS A 46 -0.11 2.67 -0.35
N GLU A 47 0.88 3.45 0.10
CA GLU A 47 0.64 4.65 0.92
C GLU A 47 -0.20 5.67 0.16
N ARG A 48 0.13 5.95 -1.10
CA ARG A 48 -0.64 6.85 -1.96
C ARG A 48 -2.08 6.39 -2.13
N ASP A 49 -2.31 5.10 -2.41
CA ASP A 49 -3.66 4.55 -2.58
C ASP A 49 -4.45 4.60 -1.27
N PHE A 50 -3.81 4.33 -0.13
CA PHE A 50 -4.42 4.46 1.20
C PHE A 50 -4.86 5.90 1.48
N TYR A 51 -3.97 6.89 1.32
CA TYR A 51 -4.32 8.28 1.59
C TYR A 51 -5.35 8.84 0.62
N LYS A 52 -5.34 8.39 -0.64
CA LYS A 52 -6.38 8.74 -1.61
C LYS A 52 -7.75 8.25 -1.14
N ALA A 53 -7.87 7.00 -0.73
CA ALA A 53 -9.12 6.46 -0.20
C ALA A 53 -9.59 7.22 1.06
N GLN A 54 -8.68 7.52 1.98
CA GLN A 54 -8.99 8.33 3.18
C GLN A 54 -9.46 9.73 2.81
N THR A 55 -8.85 10.37 1.82
CA THR A 55 -9.21 11.72 1.37
C THR A 55 -10.60 11.72 0.73
N ASP A 56 -10.89 10.72 -0.11
CA ASP A 56 -12.20 10.57 -0.74
C ASP A 56 -13.29 10.36 0.32
N GLN A 57 -13.00 9.55 1.35
CA GLN A 57 -13.91 9.34 2.48
C GLN A 57 -14.14 10.62 3.29
N VAL A 58 -13.08 11.29 3.72
CA VAL A 58 -13.17 12.53 4.52
C VAL A 58 -13.86 13.63 3.74
N THR A 59 -13.62 13.74 2.44
CA THR A 59 -14.30 14.73 1.59
C THR A 59 -15.80 14.44 1.51
N LYS A 60 -16.20 13.17 1.43
CA LYS A 60 -17.61 12.79 1.48
C LYS A 60 -18.25 13.13 2.83
N GLU A 61 -17.59 12.79 3.94
CA GLU A 61 -18.07 13.12 5.29
C GLU A 61 -18.18 14.63 5.49
N LEU A 62 -17.22 15.40 4.99
CA LEU A 62 -17.26 16.87 5.03
C LEU A 62 -18.44 17.42 4.24
N ASN A 63 -18.71 16.89 3.04
CA ASN A 63 -19.87 17.30 2.24
C ASN A 63 -21.19 16.96 2.96
N GLU A 64 -21.30 15.81 3.61
CA GLU A 64 -22.47 15.45 4.43
C GLU A 64 -22.66 16.43 5.60
N LEU A 65 -21.56 16.93 6.18
CA LEU A 65 -21.58 17.90 7.29
C LEU A 65 -21.96 19.33 6.84
N THR A 66 -21.45 19.78 5.69
CA THR A 66 -21.52 21.20 5.26
C THR A 66 -22.63 21.51 4.25
N SER A 67 -23.18 20.51 3.58
CA SER A 67 -24.11 20.71 2.46
C SER A 67 -25.46 21.30 2.88
N ASN A 68 -26.13 20.72 3.88
CA ASN A 68 -27.40 21.24 4.39
C ASN A 68 -27.73 20.72 5.80
N ARG A 69 -28.68 21.38 6.48
CA ARG A 69 -29.08 21.06 7.86
C ARG A 69 -29.62 19.64 8.02
N GLN A 70 -30.29 19.09 6.99
CA GLN A 70 -30.85 17.74 7.03
C GLN A 70 -29.75 16.68 6.97
N GLN A 71 -28.72 16.86 6.13
CA GLN A 71 -27.58 15.96 6.03
C GLN A 71 -26.72 16.01 7.30
N LEU A 72 -26.52 17.21 7.88
CA LEU A 72 -25.87 17.38 9.18
C LEU A 72 -26.60 16.62 10.29
N GLU A 73 -27.93 16.75 10.37
CA GLU A 73 -28.75 16.04 11.37
C GLU A 73 -28.69 14.52 11.15
N LYS A 74 -28.76 14.05 9.90
CA LYS A 74 -28.61 12.65 9.54
C LYS A 74 -27.24 12.11 9.98
N PHE A 75 -26.16 12.82 9.67
CA PHE A 75 -24.80 12.46 10.07
C PHE A 75 -24.66 12.38 11.60
N ALA A 76 -25.14 13.38 12.33
CA ALA A 76 -25.13 13.39 13.80
C ALA A 76 -25.91 12.20 14.40
N ARG A 77 -27.07 11.85 13.83
CA ARG A 77 -27.90 10.72 14.28
C ARG A 77 -27.28 9.36 13.93
N GLU A 78 -26.77 9.17 12.72
CA GLU A 78 -26.27 7.87 12.26
C GLU A 78 -24.86 7.56 12.79
N LYS A 79 -23.95 8.55 12.81
CA LYS A 79 -22.57 8.33 13.26
C LYS A 79 -22.38 8.45 14.76
N TYR A 80 -23.07 9.41 15.39
CA TYR A 80 -22.85 9.75 16.80
C TYR A 80 -24.05 9.44 17.69
N LEU A 81 -25.15 8.90 17.13
CA LEU A 81 -26.38 8.58 17.85
C LEU A 81 -26.93 9.78 18.64
N MET A 82 -26.70 10.99 18.12
CA MET A 82 -27.19 12.21 18.76
C MET A 82 -28.71 12.27 18.72
N LYS A 83 -29.31 12.75 19.81
CA LYS A 83 -30.76 12.94 19.96
C LYS A 83 -31.04 14.28 20.62
N LYS A 84 -32.26 14.79 20.42
CA LYS A 84 -32.75 15.92 21.22
C LYS A 84 -33.23 15.43 22.58
N ASP A 85 -33.24 16.30 23.57
CA ASP A 85 -33.61 15.95 24.95
C ASP A 85 -35.04 15.38 25.07
N ASN A 86 -35.92 15.71 24.13
CA ASN A 86 -37.31 15.26 24.05
C ASN A 86 -37.54 14.08 23.08
N GLU A 87 -36.47 13.40 22.63
CA GLU A 87 -36.55 12.28 21.70
C GLU A 87 -35.90 11.01 22.26
N ASP A 88 -36.43 9.84 21.89
CA ASP A 88 -35.85 8.53 22.19
C ASP A 88 -35.38 7.84 20.91
N VAL A 89 -34.16 7.29 20.95
CA VAL A 89 -33.50 6.61 19.82
C VAL A 89 -33.55 5.11 20.05
N TYR A 90 -34.13 4.38 19.11
CA TYR A 90 -34.22 2.92 19.14
C TYR A 90 -33.26 2.33 18.10
N LEU A 91 -32.34 1.47 18.54
CA LEU A 91 -31.47 0.70 17.64
C LEU A 91 -32.09 -0.69 17.42
N ILE A 92 -32.58 -0.96 16.22
CA ILE A 92 -33.14 -2.27 15.87
C ILE A 92 -31.98 -3.18 15.45
N VAL A 93 -31.61 -4.11 16.34
CA VAL A 93 -30.61 -5.15 16.02
C VAL A 93 -31.37 -6.43 15.64
N PRO A 94 -31.18 -6.96 14.42
CA PRO A 94 -31.79 -8.24 14.05
C PRO A 94 -31.26 -9.35 14.97
N GLU A 95 -32.16 -10.22 15.45
CA GLU A 95 -31.77 -11.34 16.32
C GLU A 95 -30.67 -12.18 15.66
N LYS A 96 -29.56 -12.31 16.37
CA LYS A 96 -28.46 -13.17 15.96
C LYS A 96 -28.97 -14.61 16.10
N LYS A 97 -29.30 -15.27 14.99
CA LYS A 97 -29.57 -16.71 15.00
C LYS A 97 -28.31 -17.41 15.49
N GLU A 98 -28.31 -17.83 16.75
CA GLU A 98 -27.29 -18.74 17.27
C GLU A 98 -27.33 -20.01 16.41
N LYS A 99 -26.18 -20.33 15.82
CA LYS A 99 -25.92 -21.61 15.15
C LYS A 99 -24.95 -22.39 15.99
#